data_AF-A0A7S3TMU1-F1
#
_entry.id   AF-A0A7S3TMU1-F1
#
_cell.length_a   1.000
_cell.length_b   1.000
_cell.length_c   1.000
_cell.angle_alpha   90.00
_cell.angle_beta   90.00
_cell.angle_gamma   90.00
#
_symmetry.space_group_name_H-M   'P 1'
#
loop_
_entity.id
_entity.type
_entity.pdbx_description
1 polymer ?
#
loop_
_entity_poly.entity_id
_entity_poly.type
_entity_poly.pdbx_seq_one_letter_code
_entity_poly.pdbx_strand_id
1 'polypeptide(L)'
;FMRALIQIFQLEDTLKDEVAQLRDKICQKMKVSQFGNAISFESPCFPLVLRDVTCPCCQVAAHVDVTSHPIKGPGFWACSNCGGAYDKDAMQARLVELLESAVQAWQAQEVTCKKCRRLRTSHLQVFCDCYGRFKLRFSAEDFELVLRMLRSLVAPHDLPWLGEALELYERVPL
;
A
#
# COMPACT_ATOMS: atom_id res chain seq x y z
N PHE A 1 2.70 -9.93 17.24
CA PHE A 1 2.59 -9.25 18.55
C PHE A 1 3.97 -8.93 19.16
N MET A 2 4.75 -9.91 19.64
CA MET A 2 6.05 -9.64 20.30
C MET A 2 7.04 -8.82 19.45
N ARG A 3 7.12 -9.08 18.15
CA ARG A 3 7.95 -8.29 17.22
C ARG A 3 7.56 -6.82 17.17
N ALA A 4 6.26 -6.53 17.20
CA ALA A 4 5.74 -5.16 17.19
C ALA A 4 6.06 -4.43 18.49
N LEU A 5 5.94 -5.10 19.65
CA LEU A 5 6.32 -4.51 20.94
C LEU A 5 7.81 -4.18 21.01
N ILE A 6 8.67 -5.10 20.56
CA ILE A 6 10.12 -4.84 20.48
C ILE A 6 10.39 -3.63 19.58
N GLN A 7 9.76 -3.58 18.39
CA GLN A 7 9.91 -2.45 17.48
C GLN A 7 9.43 -1.13 18.08
N ILE A 8 8.31 -1.12 18.80
CA ILE A 8 7.78 0.07 19.49
C ILE A 8 8.77 0.55 20.56
N PHE A 9 9.31 -0.35 21.39
CA PHE A 9 10.27 0.05 22.41
C PHE A 9 11.62 0.52 21.83
N GLN A 10 11.99 0.04 20.64
CA GLN A 10 13.17 0.55 19.91
C GLN A 10 13.01 2.00 19.43
N LEU A 11 11.79 2.56 19.41
CA LEU A 11 11.59 3.97 19.09
C LEU A 11 12.09 4.91 20.20
N GLU A 12 12.26 4.41 21.42
CA GLU A 12 12.74 5.18 22.57
C GLU A 12 14.25 5.00 22.73
N ASP A 13 15.01 6.09 22.56
CA ASP A 13 16.47 6.04 22.59
C ASP A 13 17.04 5.65 23.97
N THR A 14 16.31 5.93 25.06
CA THR A 14 16.76 5.65 26.42
C THR A 14 16.65 4.17 26.81
N LEU A 15 15.94 3.34 26.03
CA LEU A 15 15.66 1.94 26.36
C LEU A 15 16.44 0.95 25.48
N LYS A 16 17.40 1.41 24.68
CA LYS A 16 18.08 0.59 23.67
C LYS A 16 18.71 -0.68 24.24
N ASP A 17 19.37 -0.56 25.38
CA ASP A 17 20.08 -1.68 26.01
C ASP A 17 19.11 -2.68 26.65
N GLU A 18 18.07 -2.19 27.32
CA GLU A 18 17.01 -3.01 27.93
C GLU A 18 16.21 -3.77 26.87
N VAL A 19 15.93 -3.11 25.74
CA VAL A 19 15.21 -3.71 24.61
C VAL A 19 16.05 -4.77 23.91
N ALA A 20 17.37 -4.55 23.78
CA ALA A 20 18.30 -5.57 23.28
C ALA A 20 18.31 -6.81 24.19
N GLN A 21 18.41 -6.62 25.51
CA GLN A 21 18.36 -7.71 26.48
C GLN A 21 17.01 -8.45 26.47
N LEU A 22 15.91 -7.71 26.34
CA LEU A 22 14.57 -8.28 26.24
C LEU A 22 14.43 -9.15 24.98
N ARG A 23 14.90 -8.64 23.83
CA ARG A 23 14.92 -9.38 22.57
C ARG A 23 15.70 -10.69 22.72
N ASP A 24 16.89 -10.65 23.33
CA ASP A 24 17.74 -11.83 23.50
C ASP A 24 17.09 -12.89 24.41
N LYS A 25 16.50 -12.45 25.54
CA LYS A 25 15.76 -13.33 26.46
C LYS A 25 14.55 -13.98 25.78
N ILE A 26 13.83 -13.23 24.93
CA ILE A 26 12.71 -13.77 24.16
C ILE A 26 13.20 -14.81 23.14
N CYS A 27 14.27 -14.51 22.41
CA CYS A 27 14.84 -15.44 21.43
C CYS A 27 15.29 -16.75 22.09
N GLN A 28 15.93 -16.66 23.26
CA GLN A 28 16.38 -17.82 24.04
C GLN A 28 15.21 -18.66 24.53
N LYS A 29 14.15 -18.04 25.09
CA LYS A 29 12.96 -18.77 25.55
C LYS A 29 12.20 -19.46 24.42
N MET A 30 12.13 -18.81 23.26
CA MET A 30 11.42 -19.31 22.09
C MET A 30 12.29 -20.25 21.22
N LYS A 31 13.57 -20.45 21.57
CA LYS A 31 14.55 -21.25 20.81
C LYS A 31 14.65 -20.85 19.34
N VAL A 32 14.59 -19.55 19.07
CA VAL A 32 14.70 -18.97 17.72
C VAL A 32 16.00 -18.19 17.59
N SER A 33 16.59 -18.21 16.40
CA SER A 33 17.85 -17.49 16.12
C SER A 33 17.64 -15.97 16.16
N GLN A 34 18.51 -15.25 16.86
CA GLN A 34 18.49 -13.78 16.97
C GLN A 34 18.58 -13.06 15.61
N PHE A 35 19.10 -13.74 14.59
CA PHE A 35 19.27 -13.23 13.23
C PHE A 35 18.28 -13.86 12.24
N GLY A 36 17.33 -14.66 12.72
CA GLY A 36 16.34 -15.30 11.87
C GLY A 36 15.16 -14.37 11.54
N ASN A 37 14.56 -14.59 10.37
CA ASN A 37 13.29 -13.94 9.97
C ASN A 37 12.13 -14.20 10.96
N ALA A 38 12.32 -15.12 11.91
CA ALA A 38 11.39 -15.40 13.00
C ALA A 38 11.24 -14.24 14.01
N ILE A 39 12.17 -13.28 14.06
CA ILE A 39 12.12 -12.12 14.97
C ILE A 39 12.12 -10.79 14.22
N SER A 40 12.49 -10.75 12.93
CA SER A 40 12.42 -9.53 12.13
C SER A 40 11.00 -8.98 12.10
N PHE A 41 10.85 -7.73 12.55
CA PHE A 41 9.61 -7.00 12.38
C PHE A 41 9.47 -6.66 10.90
N GLU A 42 8.41 -7.17 10.28
CA GLU A 42 7.99 -6.75 8.95
C GLU A 42 6.92 -5.68 9.13
N SER A 43 7.05 -4.57 8.39
CA SER A 43 6.06 -3.51 8.45
C SER A 43 4.70 -4.09 8.04
N PRO A 44 3.63 -3.88 8.84
CA PRO A 44 2.31 -4.38 8.50
C PRO A 44 1.70 -3.61 7.31
N CYS A 45 2.24 -2.43 6.97
CA CYS A 45 1.84 -1.69 5.78
C CYS A 45 2.71 -2.06 4.59
N PHE A 46 2.06 -2.39 3.47
CA PHE A 46 2.73 -2.42 2.18
C PHE A 46 3.02 -0.99 1.74
N PRO A 47 4.27 -0.66 1.38
CA PRO A 47 4.60 0.70 0.98
C PRO A 47 3.86 1.06 -0.31
N LEU A 48 3.07 2.14 -0.27
CA LEU A 48 2.48 2.72 -1.47
C LEU A 48 3.44 3.78 -2.00
N VAL A 49 4.02 3.51 -3.16
CA VAL A 49 5.07 4.35 -3.74
C VAL A 49 4.55 5.08 -4.96
N LEU A 50 4.53 6.41 -4.90
CA LEU A 50 4.35 7.26 -6.06
C LEU A 50 5.66 7.30 -6.85
N ARG A 51 5.57 7.02 -8.15
CA ARG A 51 6.74 6.96 -9.03
C ARG A 51 7.01 8.31 -9.65
N ASP A 52 8.29 8.56 -9.95
CA ASP A 52 8.78 9.71 -10.70
C ASP A 52 8.20 11.06 -10.25
N VAL A 53 8.16 11.30 -8.94
CA VAL A 53 7.72 12.57 -8.36
C VAL A 53 8.85 13.58 -8.45
N THR A 54 8.66 14.63 -9.24
CA THR A 54 9.64 15.71 -9.40
C THR A 54 9.60 16.66 -8.21
N CYS A 55 10.75 16.88 -7.56
CA CYS A 55 10.86 17.85 -6.48
C CYS A 55 10.76 19.29 -7.00
N PRO A 56 9.89 20.15 -6.43
CA PRO A 56 9.79 21.55 -6.86
C PRO A 56 11.05 22.36 -6.55
N CYS A 57 11.80 21.99 -5.50
CA CYS A 57 12.99 22.73 -5.06
C CYS A 57 14.25 22.41 -5.89
N CYS A 58 14.54 21.11 -6.09
CA CYS A 58 15.78 20.68 -6.75
C CYS A 58 15.57 20.01 -8.11
N GLN A 59 14.33 19.87 -8.58
CA GLN A 59 13.96 19.31 -9.89
C GLN A 59 14.41 17.86 -10.13
N VAL A 60 14.81 17.16 -9.07
CA VAL A 60 15.16 15.73 -9.11
C VAL A 60 13.88 14.92 -8.99
N ALA A 61 13.67 13.98 -9.91
CA ALA A 61 12.59 13.00 -9.81
C ALA A 61 13.02 11.85 -8.89
N ALA A 62 12.11 11.44 -8.01
CA ALA A 62 12.33 10.32 -7.10
C ALA A 62 11.05 9.53 -6.88
N HIS A 63 11.20 8.28 -6.45
CA HIS A 63 10.09 7.49 -5.93
C HIS A 63 9.82 7.88 -4.48
N VAL A 64 8.57 8.22 -4.17
CA VAL A 64 8.16 8.69 -2.85
C VAL A 64 7.20 7.66 -2.25
N ASP A 65 7.62 7.01 -1.17
CA ASP A 65 6.72 6.21 -0.35
C ASP A 65 5.81 7.14 0.46
N VAL A 66 4.51 7.04 0.22
CA VAL A 66 3.51 7.90 0.88
C VAL A 66 2.93 7.27 2.15
N THR A 67 3.26 6.00 2.43
CA THR A 67 2.78 5.30 3.64
C THR A 67 3.74 5.45 4.81
N SER A 68 5.04 5.62 4.54
CA SER A 68 6.00 5.96 5.58
C SER A 68 5.74 7.40 6.02
N HIS A 69 5.59 7.57 7.33
CA HIS A 69 5.48 8.90 7.91
C HIS A 69 6.84 9.57 7.74
N PRO A 70 6.93 10.69 7.01
CA PRO A 70 8.13 11.51 6.98
C PRO A 70 8.49 11.93 8.41
N ILE A 71 9.76 12.24 8.64
CA ILE A 71 10.30 12.69 9.95
C ILE A 71 9.47 13.82 10.59
N LYS A 72 8.71 14.58 9.77
CA LYS A 72 7.90 15.73 10.17
C LYS A 72 6.41 15.42 10.42
N GLY A 73 5.99 14.16 10.33
CA GLY A 73 4.61 13.73 10.55
C GLY A 73 3.83 13.44 9.24
N PRO A 74 2.63 12.86 9.35
CA PRO A 74 1.85 12.47 8.18
C PRO A 74 1.44 13.68 7.34
N GLY A 75 1.47 13.50 6.02
CA GLY A 75 1.14 14.55 5.02
C GLY A 75 2.30 15.48 4.67
N PHE A 76 3.43 15.39 5.37
CA PHE A 76 4.60 16.26 5.17
C PHE A 76 5.73 15.58 4.39
N TRP A 77 5.48 15.15 3.17
CA TRP A 77 6.49 14.48 2.35
C TRP A 77 7.62 15.43 1.97
N ALA A 78 8.86 14.95 2.05
CA ALA A 78 10.05 15.73 1.73
C ALA A 78 10.94 14.99 0.73
N CYS A 79 11.60 15.76 -0.12
CA CYS A 79 12.58 15.24 -1.07
C CYS A 79 13.77 14.65 -0.33
N SER A 80 14.14 13.41 -0.65
CA SER A 80 15.31 12.73 -0.07
C SER A 80 16.64 13.40 -0.41
N ASN A 81 16.70 14.17 -1.52
CA ASN A 81 17.93 14.83 -1.97
C ASN A 81 18.17 16.19 -1.30
N CYS A 82 17.15 17.06 -1.23
CA CYS A 82 17.31 18.43 -0.73
C CYS A 82 16.51 18.73 0.55
N GLY A 83 15.68 17.81 1.04
CA GLY A 83 14.79 18.01 2.19
C GLY A 83 13.64 18.99 1.94
N GLY A 84 13.50 19.52 0.72
CA GLY A 84 12.40 20.39 0.32
C GLY A 84 11.06 19.69 0.42
N ALA A 85 10.03 20.38 0.90
CA ALA A 85 8.70 19.84 1.03
C ALA A 85 8.05 19.64 -0.34
N TYR A 86 7.41 18.49 -0.54
CA TYR A 86 6.51 18.32 -1.67
C TYR A 86 5.21 19.08 -1.41
N ASP A 87 4.62 19.56 -2.51
CA ASP A 87 3.28 20.14 -2.45
C ASP A 87 2.26 19.04 -2.15
N LYS A 88 1.55 19.20 -1.04
CA LYS A 88 0.56 18.24 -0.55
C LYS A 88 -0.60 18.07 -1.53
N ASP A 89 -1.05 19.14 -2.17
CA ASP A 89 -2.16 19.07 -3.13
C ASP A 89 -1.74 18.35 -4.41
N ALA A 90 -0.50 18.59 -4.87
CA ALA A 90 0.07 17.86 -6.00
C ALA A 90 0.25 16.36 -5.70
N MET A 91 0.70 16.03 -4.49
CA MET A 91 0.81 14.64 -4.02
C MET A 91 -0.57 13.97 -3.95
N GLN A 92 -1.57 14.68 -3.43
CA GLN A 92 -2.95 14.21 -3.40
C GLN A 92 -3.48 13.95 -4.81
N ALA A 93 -3.25 14.84 -5.77
CA ALA A 93 -3.65 14.66 -7.17
C ALA A 93 -3.08 13.37 -7.76
N ARG A 94 -1.81 13.07 -7.51
CA ARG A 94 -1.18 11.81 -7.94
C ARG A 94 -1.82 10.57 -7.32
N LEU A 95 -2.28 10.65 -6.07
CA LEU A 95 -3.00 9.54 -5.43
C LEU A 95 -4.39 9.33 -6.02
N VAL A 96 -5.07 10.41 -6.40
CA VAL A 96 -6.36 10.35 -7.11
C VAL A 96 -6.15 9.76 -8.51
N GLU A 97 -5.13 10.19 -9.26
CA GLU A 97 -4.76 9.58 -10.55
C GLU A 97 -4.49 8.07 -10.41
N LEU A 98 -3.83 7.65 -9.32
CA LEU A 98 -3.57 6.24 -9.05
C LEU A 98 -4.87 5.45 -8.79
N LEU A 99 -5.81 6.03 -8.04
CA LEU A 99 -7.14 5.45 -7.82
C LEU A 99 -7.89 5.29 -9.16
N GLU A 100 -7.94 6.34 -9.97
CA GLU A 100 -8.62 6.33 -11.26
C GLU A 100 -8.02 5.28 -12.21
N SER A 101 -6.69 5.17 -12.23
CA SER A 101 -5.98 4.15 -13.00
C SER A 101 -6.33 2.73 -12.53
N ALA A 102 -6.42 2.50 -11.22
CA ALA A 102 -6.83 1.22 -10.66
C ALA A 102 -8.29 0.87 -11.02
N VAL A 103 -9.20 1.84 -10.94
CA VAL A 103 -10.61 1.68 -11.35
C VAL A 103 -10.71 1.35 -12.83
N GLN A 104 -9.99 2.08 -13.68
CA GLN A 104 -9.98 1.83 -15.12
C GLN A 104 -9.45 0.43 -15.43
N ALA A 105 -8.36 0.01 -14.77
CA ALA A 105 -7.81 -1.33 -14.92
C ALA A 105 -8.80 -2.42 -14.46
N TRP A 106 -9.53 -2.19 -13.37
CA TRP A 106 -10.56 -3.10 -12.87
C TRP A 106 -11.70 -3.28 -13.88
N GLN A 107 -12.20 -2.18 -14.44
CA GLN A 107 -13.32 -2.20 -15.40
C GLN A 107 -12.92 -2.77 -16.76
N ALA A 108 -11.70 -2.46 -17.23
CA ALA A 108 -11.19 -2.88 -18.54
C ALA A 108 -10.51 -4.26 -18.51
N GLN A 109 -10.47 -4.94 -17.36
CA GLN A 109 -9.72 -6.18 -17.23
C GLN A 109 -10.22 -7.28 -18.16
N GLU A 110 -9.28 -8.11 -18.60
CA GLU A 110 -9.59 -9.28 -19.42
C GLU A 110 -10.26 -10.37 -18.58
N VAL A 111 -11.40 -10.84 -19.09
CA VAL A 111 -12.14 -11.95 -18.50
C VAL A 111 -11.85 -13.21 -19.31
N THR A 112 -11.24 -14.22 -18.70
CA THR A 112 -10.74 -15.42 -19.41
C THR A 112 -11.41 -16.70 -18.93
N CYS A 113 -11.58 -17.67 -19.83
CA CYS A 113 -12.12 -18.97 -19.46
C CYS A 113 -11.13 -19.74 -18.58
N LYS A 114 -11.61 -20.34 -17.47
CA LYS A 114 -10.77 -21.17 -16.59
C LYS A 114 -10.18 -22.40 -17.29
N LYS A 115 -10.93 -22.99 -18.25
CA LYS A 115 -10.55 -24.23 -18.95
C LYS A 115 -9.64 -23.95 -20.15
N CYS A 116 -10.15 -23.24 -21.16
CA CYS A 116 -9.47 -23.08 -22.45
C CYS A 116 -8.68 -21.76 -22.58
N ARG A 117 -8.69 -20.90 -21.57
CA ARG A 117 -8.00 -19.58 -21.54
C ARG A 117 -8.42 -18.57 -22.62
N ARG A 118 -9.47 -18.86 -23.41
CA ARG A 118 -10.04 -17.89 -24.35
C ARG A 118 -10.65 -16.69 -23.61
N LEU A 119 -10.53 -15.52 -24.23
CA LEU A 119 -11.15 -14.28 -23.76
C LEU A 119 -12.67 -14.34 -23.92
N ARG A 120 -13.39 -13.72 -22.99
CA ARG A 120 -14.82 -13.46 -23.12
C ARG A 120 -15.02 -12.34 -24.14
N THR A 121 -15.77 -12.62 -25.21
CA THR A 121 -15.96 -11.66 -26.32
C THR A 121 -17.25 -10.86 -26.20
N SER A 122 -18.18 -11.25 -25.32
CA SER A 122 -19.45 -10.55 -25.11
C SER A 122 -19.82 -10.49 -23.62
N HIS A 123 -20.42 -9.38 -23.19
CA HIS A 123 -20.90 -9.20 -21.82
C HIS A 123 -22.06 -10.13 -21.45
N LEU A 124 -22.88 -10.54 -22.43
CA LEU A 124 -24.01 -11.45 -22.21
C LEU A 124 -23.58 -12.93 -22.13
N GLN A 125 -22.30 -13.22 -22.41
CA GLN A 125 -21.79 -14.58 -22.41
C GLN A 125 -21.53 -15.07 -20.98
N VAL A 126 -22.43 -15.92 -20.47
CA VAL A 126 -22.33 -16.50 -19.12
C VAL A 126 -21.31 -17.65 -19.06
N PHE A 127 -21.26 -18.48 -20.10
CA PHE A 127 -20.34 -19.61 -20.22
C PHE A 127 -19.53 -19.51 -21.51
N CYS A 128 -18.27 -19.95 -21.45
CA CYS A 128 -17.46 -20.11 -22.65
C CYS A 128 -18.02 -21.23 -23.54
N ASP A 129 -17.73 -21.21 -24.83
CA ASP A 129 -18.14 -22.24 -25.80
C ASP A 129 -17.65 -23.66 -25.43
N CYS A 130 -16.61 -23.76 -24.59
CA CYS A 130 -16.13 -25.01 -24.01
C CYS A 130 -16.86 -25.43 -22.72
N TYR A 131 -18.01 -24.80 -22.41
CA TYR A 131 -18.76 -24.96 -21.16
C TYR A 131 -17.92 -24.68 -19.90
N GLY A 132 -16.94 -23.79 -20.03
CA GLY A 132 -16.09 -23.33 -18.93
C GLY A 132 -16.64 -22.04 -18.33
N ARG A 133 -16.49 -21.88 -17.01
CA ARG A 133 -16.75 -20.60 -16.33
C ARG A 133 -15.60 -19.62 -16.60
N PHE A 134 -15.95 -18.35 -16.69
CA PHE A 134 -14.98 -17.27 -16.78
C PHE A 134 -14.37 -16.94 -15.41
N LYS A 135 -13.22 -16.29 -15.43
CA LYS A 135 -12.57 -15.70 -14.27
C LYS A 135 -12.05 -14.32 -14.62
N LEU A 136 -12.03 -13.47 -13.62
CA LEU A 136 -11.38 -12.18 -13.65
C LEU A 136 -9.85 -12.37 -13.59
N ARG A 137 -9.10 -11.39 -14.09
CA ARG A 137 -7.64 -11.35 -13.99
C ARG A 137 -7.21 -10.89 -12.60
N PHE A 138 -7.91 -9.88 -12.07
CA PHE A 138 -7.78 -9.38 -10.72
C PHE A 138 -9.06 -9.72 -9.96
N SER A 139 -8.94 -10.16 -8.71
CA SER A 139 -10.11 -10.52 -7.91
C SER A 139 -10.75 -9.26 -7.29
N ALA A 140 -12.03 -9.35 -6.92
CA ALA A 140 -12.71 -8.23 -6.25
C ALA A 140 -12.01 -7.91 -4.92
N GLU A 141 -11.52 -8.95 -4.24
CA GLU A 141 -10.76 -8.86 -3.01
C GLU A 141 -9.44 -8.09 -3.19
N ASP A 142 -8.75 -8.28 -4.32
CA ASP A 142 -7.53 -7.52 -4.65
C ASP A 142 -7.86 -6.04 -4.87
N PHE A 143 -8.97 -5.75 -5.55
CA PHE A 143 -9.39 -4.36 -5.80
C PHE A 143 -9.82 -3.67 -4.50
N GLU A 144 -10.60 -4.33 -3.65
CA GLU A 144 -10.95 -3.85 -2.31
C GLU A 144 -9.71 -3.62 -1.44
N LEU A 145 -8.67 -4.44 -1.57
CA LEU A 145 -7.40 -4.22 -0.88
C LEU A 145 -6.75 -2.90 -1.33
N VAL A 146 -6.73 -2.60 -2.64
CA VAL A 146 -6.21 -1.32 -3.15
C VAL A 146 -6.99 -0.13 -2.58
N LEU A 147 -8.32 -0.20 -2.59
CA LEU A 147 -9.17 0.85 -2.02
C LEU A 147 -8.88 1.07 -0.53
N ARG A 148 -8.77 -0.01 0.26
CA ARG A 148 -8.43 0.07 1.69
C ARG A 148 -7.05 0.67 1.94
N MET A 149 -6.06 0.34 1.11
CA MET A 149 -4.71 0.92 1.22
C MET A 149 -4.76 2.44 1.00
N LEU A 150 -5.43 2.91 -0.06
CA LEU A 150 -5.60 4.33 -0.33
C LEU A 150 -6.39 5.03 0.79
N ARG A 151 -7.47 4.41 1.27
CA ARG A 151 -8.30 4.94 2.37
C ARG A 151 -7.50 5.12 3.66
N SER A 152 -6.53 4.25 3.92
CA SER A 152 -5.66 4.34 5.11
C SER A 152 -4.80 5.60 5.15
N LEU A 153 -4.56 6.25 4.00
CA LEU A 153 -3.79 7.50 3.92
C LEU A 153 -4.63 8.73 4.24
N VAL A 154 -5.95 8.68 4.00
CA VAL A 154 -6.83 9.86 3.98
C VAL A 154 -6.84 10.61 5.31
N ALA A 155 -7.22 9.95 6.40
CA ALA A 155 -7.37 10.62 7.70
C ALA A 155 -6.01 11.03 8.31
N PRO A 156 -4.96 10.18 8.30
CA PRO A 156 -3.68 10.57 8.87
C PRO A 156 -3.01 11.73 8.12
N HIS A 157 -3.08 11.74 6.78
CA HIS A 157 -2.39 12.73 5.95
C HIS A 157 -3.28 13.93 5.60
N ASP A 158 -4.54 13.96 6.07
CA ASP A 158 -5.54 14.99 5.80
C ASP A 158 -5.71 15.21 4.28
N LEU A 159 -6.21 14.18 3.58
CA LEU A 159 -6.37 14.17 2.13
C LEU A 159 -7.86 14.16 1.71
N PRO A 160 -8.58 15.30 1.84
CA PRO A 160 -10.04 15.35 1.66
C PRO A 160 -10.48 14.93 0.26
N TRP A 161 -9.79 15.38 -0.79
CA TRP A 161 -10.19 15.07 -2.17
C TRP A 161 -10.03 13.58 -2.49
N LEU A 162 -8.95 12.94 -2.02
CA LEU A 162 -8.79 11.49 -2.14
C LEU A 162 -9.90 10.75 -1.38
N GLY A 163 -10.28 11.26 -0.20
CA GLY A 163 -11.39 10.73 0.59
C GLY A 163 -12.71 10.75 -0.18
N GLU A 164 -13.07 11.89 -0.77
CA GLU A 164 -14.27 12.05 -1.59
C GLU A 164 -14.26 11.14 -2.83
N ALA A 165 -13.12 11.05 -3.52
CA ALA A 165 -12.98 10.20 -4.70
C ALA A 165 -13.17 8.71 -4.37
N LEU A 166 -12.64 8.23 -3.22
CA LEU A 166 -12.82 6.85 -2.77
C LEU A 166 -14.28 6.52 -2.45
N GLU A 167 -15.02 7.46 -1.86
CA GLU A 167 -16.43 7.23 -1.49
C GLU A 167 -17.33 6.93 -2.69
N LEU A 168 -16.98 7.39 -3.89
CA LEU A 168 -17.70 7.06 -5.12
C LEU A 168 -17.64 5.57 -5.45
N TYR A 169 -16.54 4.90 -5.11
CA TYR A 169 -16.29 3.49 -5.45
C TYR A 169 -16.60 2.53 -4.30
N GLU A 170 -16.48 2.97 -3.05
CA GLU A 170 -16.85 2.16 -1.87
C GLU A 170 -18.36 1.91 -1.76
N ARG A 171 -19.19 2.79 -2.34
CA ARG A 171 -20.66 2.68 -2.29
C ARG A 171 -21.27 1.78 -3.37
N VAL A 172 -20.46 1.32 -4.33
CA VAL A 172 -20.92 0.48 -5.44
C VAL A 172 -20.61 -0.98 -5.11
N PRO A 173 -21.61 -1.88 -5.03
CA PRO A 173 -21.33 -3.31 -4.88
C PRO A 173 -20.59 -3.81 -6.13
N LEU A 174 -19.40 -4.37 -5.93
CA LEU A 174 -18.53 -4.96 -6.96
C LEU A 174 -19.05 -6.30 -7.48
#